data_AF-A0A5P8M7P2-F1
#
_entry.id   AF-A0A5P8M7P2-F1
#
_cell.length_a   1.000
_cell.length_b   1.000
_cell.length_c   1.000
_cell.angle_alpha   90.00
_cell.angle_beta   90.00
_cell.angle_gamma   90.00
#
_symmetry.space_group_name_H-M   'P 1'
#
loop_
_entity.id
_entity.type
_entity.pdbx_description
1 polymer ?
#
loop_
_entity_poly.entity_id
_entity_poly.type
_entity_poly.pdbx_seq_one_letter_code
_entity_poly.pdbx_strand_id
1 'polypeptide(L)'
;MKNTTKYAGLVAAALLAVAPIAAPVATATIAQGNGTVQAATSTTPYFMIGNNQKLSDGAAPDALAQTFDTGTSGTDILTAVFAQAKKQLVSSPILQAYYVDKNGNQQSLQFDSAQFNPLLTDKNIAYTKEFATAGKYNIPFTVTNPETKEVGTINVPVTILDSASAPYVTGITKMYVEKGDSFYPTAGLNFYENKNSTTTLDTSMYSIDQSKLDLKTPGHYTIYYTVKNSAGLTRTIPRDVTVTGDTVPSFSYKFGTNNTKTYKNGETVALNDADTKSLTFKTNVSFNDITAALKTFVGTNSNLSASFTQYKKTKGAAADDSSVINVDLTTNFNTTDAVRNVISNTSTDASYNIPVTVQYDSGDKVSVNVPVVIGTPNALTQTNKSQVVYIKSGVTAQLYSDKATTQAISGRTLSASSAWQSPAVVTDASGKVVAYNLGGNQYVKASDVETTPQDNVSYQVKTQTIYVDNKSGAQLYSDPTATKAISGRDNLAYASAWVSYKEVYNNGTLVAYNLGGDQYVKAEDVTTTKPSGDQGQAVSGVFTISVPNHPTWGTAFYNDSLQAKGILPAASKWRVFSIKTLSDGKQYYNLGGNQWIRADYGRLTK
;
A
#
# COMPACT_ATOMS: atom_id res chain seq x y z
N MET A 1 -54.00 -50.11 4.92
CA MET A 1 -52.60 -49.84 4.54
C MET A 1 -52.25 -48.43 5.02
N LYS A 2 -51.64 -48.33 6.21
CA LYS A 2 -50.27 -47.83 6.49
C LYS A 2 -50.03 -46.34 6.18
N ASN A 3 -49.86 -45.56 7.27
CA ASN A 3 -49.03 -44.37 7.58
C ASN A 3 -48.29 -43.65 6.43
N THR A 4 -48.10 -42.31 6.42
CA THR A 4 -47.38 -41.47 7.41
C THR A 4 -47.53 -39.95 7.10
N THR A 5 -47.77 -39.12 8.14
CA THR A 5 -47.08 -37.86 8.56
C THR A 5 -46.45 -36.91 7.49
N LYS A 6 -46.54 -35.55 7.50
CA LYS A 6 -46.25 -34.55 8.56
C LYS A 6 -46.53 -33.08 8.09
N TYR A 7 -46.95 -32.25 9.05
CA TYR A 7 -46.79 -30.79 9.27
C TYR A 7 -47.40 -29.70 8.36
N ALA A 8 -48.29 -28.94 9.02
CA ALA A 8 -48.74 -27.59 8.71
C ALA A 8 -47.70 -26.52 9.09
N GLY A 9 -47.75 -25.37 8.42
CA GLY A 9 -47.00 -24.17 8.79
C GLY A 9 -47.60 -22.93 8.14
N LEU A 10 -48.55 -22.30 8.85
CA LEU A 10 -48.97 -20.91 8.62
C LEU A 10 -47.79 -19.99 8.95
N VAL A 11 -47.44 -19.06 8.06
CA VAL A 11 -46.63 -17.89 8.45
C VAL A 11 -47.23 -16.63 7.85
N ALA A 12 -47.59 -15.73 8.75
CA ALA A 12 -48.12 -14.41 8.52
C ALA A 12 -47.10 -13.49 7.83
N ALA A 13 -47.60 -12.62 6.94
CA ALA A 13 -46.85 -11.51 6.39
C ALA A 13 -46.62 -10.45 7.48
N ALA A 14 -45.35 -10.16 7.79
CA ALA A 14 -44.97 -9.03 8.63
C ALA A 14 -44.36 -7.94 7.74
N LEU A 15 -45.02 -6.77 7.72
CA LEU A 15 -44.45 -5.50 7.28
C LEU A 15 -43.21 -5.19 8.15
N LEU A 16 -42.05 -4.95 7.54
CA LEU A 16 -40.95 -4.25 8.21
C LEU A 16 -41.04 -2.75 7.89
N ALA A 17 -41.63 -1.99 8.81
CA ALA A 17 -41.36 -0.56 8.94
C ALA A 17 -40.04 -0.41 9.71
N VAL A 18 -39.03 0.23 9.11
CA VAL A 18 -37.76 0.52 9.77
C VAL A 18 -37.96 1.75 10.67
N ALA A 19 -38.05 1.52 11.98
CA ALA A 19 -37.93 2.56 13.00
C ALA A 19 -36.44 2.87 13.29
N PRO A 20 -36.08 4.10 13.68
CA PRO A 20 -34.71 4.45 14.04
C PRO A 20 -34.27 3.67 15.29
N ILE A 21 -33.17 2.92 15.17
CA ILE A 21 -32.57 2.18 16.29
C ILE A 21 -31.94 3.21 17.23
N ALA A 22 -32.51 3.34 18.43
CA ALA A 22 -31.87 4.04 19.54
C ALA A 22 -30.57 3.31 19.92
N ALA A 23 -29.46 4.03 19.95
CA ALA A 23 -28.17 3.50 20.35
C ALA A 23 -28.22 2.99 21.80
N PRO A 24 -27.70 1.77 22.10
CA PRO A 24 -27.52 1.36 23.48
C PRO A 24 -26.39 2.20 24.11
N VAL A 25 -26.72 2.94 25.17
CA VAL A 25 -25.73 3.54 26.06
C VAL A 25 -25.09 2.39 26.86
N ALA A 26 -23.93 1.93 26.40
CA ALA A 26 -23.06 1.09 27.21
C ALA A 26 -22.26 1.99 28.16
N THR A 27 -22.69 2.09 29.42
CA THR A 27 -21.82 2.57 30.50
C THR A 27 -20.77 1.51 30.79
N ALA A 28 -19.54 1.71 30.31
CA ALA A 28 -18.40 0.87 30.68
C ALA A 28 -17.88 1.29 32.06
N THR A 29 -17.96 0.38 33.03
CA THR A 29 -17.18 0.43 34.27
C THR A 29 -15.70 0.25 33.92
N ILE A 30 -14.88 1.23 34.30
CA ILE A 30 -13.45 1.27 33.99
C ILE A 30 -12.73 0.23 34.88
N ALA A 31 -12.29 -0.88 34.28
CA ALA A 31 -11.19 -1.67 34.82
C ALA A 31 -9.89 -1.19 34.18
N GLN A 32 -8.94 -0.76 35.01
CA GLN A 32 -7.61 -0.31 34.56
C GLN A 32 -6.86 -1.47 33.89
N GLY A 33 -6.65 -1.34 32.58
CA GLY A 33 -5.70 -2.12 31.81
C GLY A 33 -5.26 -1.29 30.61
N ASN A 34 -3.94 -1.14 30.42
CA ASN A 34 -3.31 -0.41 29.32
C ASN A 34 -3.54 -1.09 27.95
N GLY A 35 -4.80 -1.15 27.49
CA GLY A 35 -5.13 -1.47 26.12
C GLY A 35 -5.21 -0.19 25.29
N THR A 36 -4.37 -0.06 24.28
CA THR A 36 -4.62 0.90 23.20
C THR A 36 -5.94 0.50 22.52
N VAL A 37 -7.01 1.26 22.75
CA VAL A 37 -8.23 1.14 21.95
C VAL A 37 -7.90 1.69 20.57
N GLN A 38 -7.50 0.82 19.64
CA GLN A 38 -7.51 1.15 18.23
C GLN A 38 -8.99 1.28 17.84
N ALA A 39 -9.43 2.49 17.48
CA ALA A 39 -10.76 2.69 16.93
C ALA A 39 -10.94 1.72 15.76
N ALA A 40 -12.00 0.91 15.78
CA ALA A 40 -12.30 -0.01 14.70
C ALA A 40 -12.36 0.78 13.39
N THR A 41 -11.41 0.53 12.48
CA THR A 41 -11.44 1.11 11.14
C THR A 41 -12.61 0.49 10.41
N SER A 42 -13.63 1.29 10.11
CA SER A 42 -14.80 0.87 9.34
C SER A 42 -14.34 0.29 8.00
N THR A 43 -14.54 -1.02 7.81
CA THR A 43 -14.25 -1.74 6.56
C THR A 43 -15.41 -1.68 5.57
N THR A 44 -16.51 -1.00 5.95
CA THR A 44 -17.71 -0.89 5.13
C THR A 44 -17.39 -0.09 3.88
N PRO A 45 -17.68 -0.63 2.69
CA PRO A 45 -17.47 0.09 1.44
C PRO A 45 -18.25 1.41 1.38
N TYR A 46 -17.77 2.34 0.57
CA TYR A 46 -18.44 3.62 0.34
C TYR A 46 -18.34 4.03 -1.13
N PHE A 47 -19.27 4.87 -1.58
CA PHE A 47 -19.31 5.41 -2.94
C PHE A 47 -18.72 6.81 -2.99
N MET A 48 -18.33 7.25 -4.18
CA MET A 48 -17.93 8.62 -4.48
C MET A 48 -18.76 9.16 -5.64
N ILE A 49 -19.12 10.44 -5.57
CA ILE A 49 -19.62 11.20 -6.73
C ILE A 49 -18.53 12.19 -7.13
N GLY A 50 -17.99 12.01 -8.34
CA GLY A 50 -16.78 12.71 -8.77
C GLY A 50 -15.59 12.41 -7.85
N ASN A 51 -14.61 13.31 -7.80
CA ASN A 51 -13.36 13.04 -7.06
C ASN A 51 -13.45 13.34 -5.56
N ASN A 52 -14.50 14.03 -5.08
CA ASN A 52 -14.44 14.70 -3.77
C ASN A 52 -15.62 14.40 -2.83
N GLN A 53 -16.73 13.81 -3.29
CA GLN A 53 -17.89 13.59 -2.43
C GLN A 53 -18.02 12.13 -2.00
N LYS A 54 -17.65 11.85 -0.74
CA LYS A 54 -17.82 10.54 -0.11
C LYS A 54 -19.27 10.31 0.34
N LEU A 55 -19.85 9.19 -0.08
CA LEU A 55 -21.18 8.73 0.31
C LEU A 55 -21.05 7.51 1.22
N SER A 56 -21.43 7.69 2.48
CA SER A 56 -21.48 6.63 3.49
C SER A 56 -22.64 5.67 3.25
N ASP A 57 -22.62 4.52 3.92
CA ASP A 57 -23.73 3.57 3.91
C ASP A 57 -25.07 4.23 4.30
N GLY A 58 -26.13 3.88 3.57
CA GLY A 58 -27.47 4.43 3.69
C GLY A 58 -27.70 5.79 3.02
N ALA A 59 -26.66 6.45 2.49
CA ALA A 59 -26.78 7.80 1.94
C ALA A 59 -27.78 7.86 0.77
N ALA A 60 -28.55 8.95 0.73
CA ALA A 60 -29.55 9.22 -0.30
C ALA A 60 -29.25 10.58 -0.99
N PRO A 61 -28.26 10.64 -1.89
CA PRO A 61 -27.77 11.91 -2.42
C PRO A 61 -28.73 12.53 -3.44
N ASP A 62 -29.00 13.84 -3.29
CA ASP A 62 -29.86 14.61 -4.20
C ASP A 62 -29.34 14.59 -5.65
N ALA A 63 -28.03 14.44 -5.86
CA ALA A 63 -27.42 14.32 -7.19
C ALA A 63 -27.88 13.07 -7.98
N LEU A 64 -28.41 12.06 -7.29
CA LEU A 64 -29.00 10.87 -7.90
C LEU A 64 -30.52 10.93 -7.97
N ALA A 65 -31.18 11.87 -7.30
CA ALA A 65 -32.63 11.93 -7.20
C ALA A 65 -33.29 12.05 -8.59
N GLN A 66 -34.38 11.31 -8.78
CA GLN A 66 -35.17 11.31 -10.01
C GLN A 66 -36.64 11.62 -9.69
N THR A 67 -37.32 12.30 -10.61
CA THR A 67 -38.76 12.62 -10.49
C THR A 67 -39.50 12.21 -11.76
N PHE A 68 -40.58 11.45 -11.60
CA PHE A 68 -41.44 10.95 -12.68
C PHE A 68 -42.91 11.25 -12.40
N ASP A 69 -43.78 11.01 -13.38
CA ASP A 69 -45.21 11.25 -13.26
C ASP A 69 -46.01 9.92 -13.30
N THR A 70 -47.19 9.90 -12.69
CA THR A 70 -48.14 8.78 -12.82
C THR A 70 -48.49 8.60 -14.30
N GLY A 71 -48.06 7.47 -14.87
CA GLY A 71 -48.18 7.15 -16.30
C GLY A 71 -46.86 6.82 -16.99
N THR A 72 -45.70 7.13 -16.39
CA THR A 72 -44.42 6.56 -16.83
C THR A 72 -44.36 5.08 -16.48
N SER A 73 -43.94 4.22 -17.41
CA SER A 73 -43.85 2.79 -17.11
C SER A 73 -42.75 2.54 -16.07
N GLY A 74 -42.97 1.60 -15.14
CA GLY A 74 -41.97 1.27 -14.13
C GLY A 74 -40.63 0.81 -14.73
N THR A 75 -40.67 0.20 -15.91
CA THR A 75 -39.47 -0.19 -16.68
C THR A 75 -38.67 1.02 -17.15
N ASP A 76 -39.34 2.06 -17.65
CA ASP A 76 -38.67 3.30 -18.08
C ASP A 76 -38.07 4.04 -16.88
N ILE A 77 -38.79 4.08 -15.76
CA ILE A 77 -38.32 4.66 -14.50
C ILE A 77 -37.02 3.98 -14.05
N LEU A 78 -37.01 2.65 -13.99
CA LEU A 78 -35.81 1.89 -13.61
C LEU A 78 -34.67 2.15 -14.59
N THR A 79 -34.95 2.10 -15.90
CA THR A 79 -33.94 2.34 -16.93
C THR A 79 -33.28 3.71 -16.77
N ALA A 80 -34.07 4.76 -16.52
CA ALA A 80 -33.57 6.11 -16.26
C ALA A 80 -32.77 6.21 -14.95
N VAL A 81 -33.23 5.57 -13.87
CA VAL A 81 -32.50 5.51 -12.60
C VAL A 81 -31.12 4.87 -12.77
N PHE A 82 -31.05 3.72 -13.45
CA PHE A 82 -29.77 3.05 -13.71
C PHE A 82 -28.86 3.88 -14.61
N ALA A 83 -29.41 4.57 -15.62
CA ALA A 83 -28.65 5.47 -16.47
C ALA A 83 -28.07 6.66 -15.68
N GLN A 84 -28.84 7.26 -14.78
CA GLN A 84 -28.37 8.34 -13.90
C GLN A 84 -27.28 7.84 -12.94
N ALA A 85 -27.49 6.70 -12.29
CA ALA A 85 -26.52 6.12 -11.39
C ALA A 85 -25.20 5.81 -12.12
N LYS A 86 -25.27 5.25 -13.33
CA LYS A 86 -24.11 5.03 -14.20
C LYS A 86 -23.41 6.34 -14.55
N LYS A 87 -24.15 7.39 -14.90
CA LYS A 87 -23.58 8.72 -15.24
C LYS A 87 -22.79 9.33 -14.07
N GLN A 88 -23.27 9.18 -12.85
CA GLN A 88 -22.68 9.84 -11.68
C GLN A 88 -21.61 9.01 -10.95
N LEU A 89 -21.71 7.68 -11.01
CA LEU A 89 -20.88 6.77 -10.22
C LEU A 89 -19.81 6.04 -11.04
N VAL A 90 -19.78 6.19 -12.36
CA VAL A 90 -18.84 5.48 -13.26
C VAL A 90 -18.07 6.47 -14.14
N SER A 91 -16.74 6.45 -14.05
CA SER A 91 -15.85 7.30 -14.86
C SER A 91 -14.87 6.46 -15.69
N SER A 92 -15.41 5.67 -16.63
CA SER A 92 -14.67 4.78 -17.55
C SER A 92 -14.02 3.56 -16.90
N PRO A 93 -14.27 2.34 -17.42
CA PRO A 93 -15.16 1.29 -16.86
C PRO A 93 -15.19 1.06 -15.32
N ILE A 94 -14.55 1.92 -14.52
CA ILE A 94 -14.37 1.80 -13.08
C ILE A 94 -15.54 2.46 -12.34
N LEU A 95 -16.13 1.75 -11.38
CA LEU A 95 -17.06 2.31 -10.40
C LEU A 95 -16.28 3.10 -9.36
N GLN A 96 -16.76 4.30 -9.05
CA GLN A 96 -16.20 5.15 -8.01
C GLN A 96 -16.64 4.66 -6.62
N ALA A 97 -16.22 3.46 -6.23
CA ALA A 97 -16.45 2.89 -4.91
C ALA A 97 -15.17 2.30 -4.33
N TYR A 98 -15.03 2.39 -3.01
CA TYR A 98 -13.81 2.02 -2.30
C TYR A 98 -14.11 1.22 -1.05
N TYR A 99 -13.16 0.40 -0.63
CA TYR A 99 -13.17 -0.28 0.65
C TYR A 99 -11.81 -0.14 1.34
N VAL A 100 -11.77 -0.40 2.64
CA VAL A 100 -10.51 -0.49 3.41
C VAL A 100 -10.16 -1.97 3.56
N ASP A 101 -8.97 -2.36 3.10
CA ASP A 101 -8.47 -3.73 3.22
C ASP A 101 -8.10 -4.09 4.67
N LYS A 102 -7.86 -5.38 4.92
CA LYS A 102 -7.44 -5.87 6.25
C LYS A 102 -6.17 -5.23 6.82
N ASN A 103 -5.39 -4.52 6.00
CA ASN A 103 -4.17 -3.83 6.40
C ASN A 103 -4.41 -2.32 6.62
N GLY A 104 -5.64 -1.83 6.47
CA GLY A 104 -6.00 -0.43 6.64
C GLY A 104 -5.80 0.44 5.40
N ASN A 105 -5.50 -0.13 4.23
CA ASN A 105 -5.32 0.65 3.00
C ASN A 105 -6.62 0.76 2.21
N GLN A 106 -6.83 1.91 1.58
CA GLN A 106 -7.95 2.11 0.66
C GLN A 106 -7.70 1.41 -0.66
N GLN A 107 -8.67 0.60 -1.09
CA GLN A 107 -8.67 -0.10 -2.37
C GLN A 107 -9.88 0.33 -3.19
N SER A 108 -9.69 0.50 -4.50
CA SER A 108 -10.80 0.75 -5.44
C SER A 108 -11.51 -0.55 -5.80
N LEU A 109 -12.83 -0.54 -5.86
CA LEU A 109 -13.61 -1.66 -6.40
C LEU A 109 -13.62 -1.59 -7.92
N GLN A 110 -12.99 -2.57 -8.56
CA GLN A 110 -13.15 -2.79 -10.00
C GLN A 110 -14.55 -3.29 -10.27
N PHE A 111 -15.18 -2.74 -11.31
CA PHE A 111 -16.60 -2.89 -11.55
C PHE A 111 -16.88 -3.59 -12.86
N ASP A 112 -17.80 -4.54 -12.81
CA ASP A 112 -18.40 -5.07 -14.02
C ASP A 112 -19.66 -4.26 -14.35
N SER A 113 -19.62 -3.55 -15.48
CA SER A 113 -20.76 -2.79 -16.01
C SER A 113 -22.06 -3.59 -16.14
N ALA A 114 -21.98 -4.93 -16.21
CA ALA A 114 -23.13 -5.81 -16.19
C ALA A 114 -23.90 -5.80 -14.87
N GLN A 115 -23.28 -5.43 -13.74
CA GLN A 115 -23.92 -5.35 -12.42
C GLN A 115 -24.86 -4.15 -12.27
N PHE A 116 -24.75 -3.13 -13.15
CA PHE A 116 -25.74 -2.05 -13.29
C PHE A 116 -26.61 -2.24 -14.54
N ASN A 117 -26.44 -3.33 -15.29
CA ASN A 117 -27.24 -3.63 -16.46
C ASN A 117 -28.48 -4.44 -16.00
N PRO A 118 -29.71 -3.97 -16.28
CA PRO A 118 -30.92 -4.53 -15.70
C PRO A 118 -31.31 -5.82 -16.45
N LEU A 119 -30.66 -6.94 -16.14
CA LEU A 119 -31.37 -8.22 -16.21
C LEU A 119 -32.21 -8.30 -14.94
N LEU A 120 -33.51 -8.08 -15.13
CA LEU A 120 -34.58 -8.12 -14.12
C LEU A 120 -34.39 -9.33 -13.21
N THR A 121 -33.71 -9.13 -12.08
CA THR A 121 -33.86 -10.02 -10.94
C THR A 121 -35.26 -9.80 -10.36
N ASP A 122 -35.83 -10.79 -9.68
CA ASP A 122 -37.21 -10.74 -9.16
C ASP A 122 -37.50 -9.49 -8.28
N LYS A 123 -36.46 -8.86 -7.71
CA LYS A 123 -36.55 -7.60 -6.95
C LYS A 123 -36.86 -6.38 -7.81
N ASN A 124 -36.41 -6.31 -9.06
CA ASN A 124 -36.69 -5.17 -9.96
C ASN A 124 -38.15 -5.16 -10.45
N ILE A 125 -38.81 -6.32 -10.52
CA ILE A 125 -40.22 -6.46 -10.92
C ILE A 125 -41.18 -5.99 -9.80
N ALA A 126 -40.75 -5.99 -8.54
CA ALA A 126 -41.55 -5.47 -7.42
C ALA A 126 -41.69 -3.93 -7.51
N TYR A 127 -40.58 -3.23 -7.77
CA TYR A 127 -40.56 -1.77 -7.92
C TYR A 127 -41.45 -1.26 -9.06
N THR A 128 -41.53 -1.98 -10.19
CA THR A 128 -42.35 -1.52 -11.33
C THR A 128 -43.85 -1.47 -11.02
N LYS A 129 -44.33 -2.27 -10.06
CA LYS A 129 -45.73 -2.23 -9.60
C LYS A 129 -45.97 -1.11 -8.58
N GLU A 130 -45.01 -0.86 -7.71
CA GLU A 130 -45.08 0.21 -6.71
C GLU A 130 -45.09 1.60 -7.35
N PHE A 131 -44.45 1.76 -8.51
CA PHE A 131 -44.38 3.04 -9.23
C PHE A 131 -45.69 3.48 -9.91
N ALA A 132 -46.76 2.68 -9.84
CA ALA A 132 -48.06 3.07 -10.40
C ALA A 132 -48.77 4.16 -9.55
N THR A 133 -48.34 4.36 -8.31
CA THR A 133 -48.90 5.34 -7.38
C THR A 133 -47.95 6.51 -7.17
N ALA A 134 -48.50 7.72 -6.96
CA ALA A 134 -47.69 8.87 -6.53
C ALA A 134 -47.09 8.61 -5.14
N GLY A 135 -45.83 8.99 -4.92
CA GLY A 135 -45.11 8.69 -3.68
C GLY A 135 -43.60 8.94 -3.77
N LYS A 136 -42.90 8.66 -2.68
CA LYS A 136 -41.42 8.69 -2.62
C LYS A 136 -40.91 7.27 -2.39
N TYR A 137 -39.90 6.89 -3.15
CA TYR A 137 -39.31 5.55 -3.16
C TYR A 137 -37.80 5.66 -3.11
N ASN A 138 -37.13 4.65 -2.55
CA ASN A 138 -35.68 4.56 -2.52
C ASN A 138 -35.25 3.26 -3.18
N ILE A 139 -34.41 3.37 -4.21
CA ILE A 139 -33.83 2.21 -4.90
C ILE A 139 -32.41 1.99 -4.37
N PRO A 140 -32.12 0.88 -3.67
CA PRO A 140 -30.81 0.64 -3.10
C PRO A 140 -29.81 0.12 -4.15
N PHE A 141 -28.60 0.68 -4.13
CA PHE A 141 -27.42 0.22 -4.86
C PHE A 141 -26.39 -0.24 -3.85
N THR A 142 -25.92 -1.48 -3.97
CA THR A 142 -25.03 -2.10 -2.99
C THR A 142 -23.69 -2.50 -3.59
N VAL A 143 -22.64 -2.39 -2.78
CA VAL A 143 -21.32 -2.94 -3.07
C VAL A 143 -20.84 -3.76 -1.87
N THR A 144 -20.15 -4.86 -2.14
CA THR A 144 -19.67 -5.78 -1.09
C THR A 144 -18.15 -5.73 -1.00
N ASN A 145 -17.63 -5.55 0.21
CA ASN A 145 -16.20 -5.70 0.47
C ASN A 145 -15.80 -7.16 0.17
N PRO A 146 -14.87 -7.41 -0.78
CA PRO A 146 -14.51 -8.77 -1.16
C PRO A 146 -13.83 -9.54 -0.04
N GLU A 147 -13.17 -8.86 0.89
CA GLU A 147 -12.42 -9.43 2.02
C GLU A 147 -13.33 -9.68 3.23
N THR A 148 -14.07 -8.66 3.68
CA THR A 148 -14.84 -8.73 4.93
C THR A 148 -16.30 -9.13 4.73
N LYS A 149 -16.80 -9.11 3.48
CA LYS A 149 -18.22 -9.32 3.12
C LYS A 149 -19.18 -8.26 3.64
N GLU A 150 -18.69 -7.19 4.25
CA GLU A 150 -19.52 -6.03 4.60
C GLU A 150 -20.09 -5.37 3.35
N VAL A 151 -21.33 -4.87 3.46
CA VAL A 151 -22.07 -4.27 2.35
C VAL A 151 -22.22 -2.78 2.60
N GLY A 152 -21.83 -1.96 1.64
CA GLY A 152 -22.16 -0.54 1.60
C GLY A 152 -23.32 -0.31 0.64
N THR A 153 -24.30 0.48 1.06
CA THR A 153 -25.53 0.79 0.32
C THR A 153 -25.65 2.29 0.11
N ILE A 154 -26.08 2.71 -1.07
CA ILE A 154 -26.65 4.06 -1.29
C ILE A 154 -28.05 3.91 -1.85
N ASN A 155 -28.91 4.88 -1.55
CA ASN A 155 -30.30 4.90 -1.99
C ASN A 155 -30.46 5.96 -3.07
N VAL A 156 -30.98 5.60 -4.24
CA VAL A 156 -31.41 6.58 -5.25
C VAL A 156 -32.84 7.02 -4.93
N PRO A 157 -33.08 8.30 -4.59
CA PRO A 157 -34.42 8.79 -4.32
C PRO A 157 -35.23 8.89 -5.62
N VAL A 158 -36.44 8.34 -5.63
CA VAL A 158 -37.39 8.43 -6.74
C VAL A 158 -38.69 9.03 -6.23
N THR A 159 -39.09 10.16 -6.79
CA THR A 159 -40.40 10.77 -6.50
C THR A 159 -41.33 10.58 -7.70
N ILE A 160 -42.53 10.06 -7.44
CA ILE A 160 -43.58 9.92 -8.45
C ILE A 160 -44.67 10.90 -8.10
N LEU A 161 -44.91 11.85 -8.99
CA LEU A 161 -45.93 12.87 -8.85
C LEU A 161 -47.18 12.47 -9.63
N ASP A 162 -48.34 12.90 -9.16
CA ASP A 162 -49.56 12.74 -9.93
C ASP A 162 -49.56 13.66 -11.16
N SER A 163 -49.54 13.07 -12.36
CA SER A 163 -49.45 13.78 -13.64
C SER A 163 -50.60 14.77 -13.87
N ALA A 164 -51.75 14.54 -13.25
CA ALA A 164 -52.92 15.41 -13.36
C ALA A 164 -52.79 16.70 -12.53
N SER A 165 -51.92 16.72 -11.52
CA SER A 165 -51.80 17.82 -10.57
C SER A 165 -50.40 18.44 -10.49
N ALA A 166 -49.35 17.77 -10.99
CA ALA A 166 -47.97 18.25 -10.94
C ALA A 166 -47.67 19.38 -11.96
N PRO A 167 -46.75 20.32 -11.65
CA PRO A 167 -46.35 21.39 -12.58
C PRO A 167 -45.85 20.84 -13.93
N TYR A 168 -46.23 21.50 -15.02
CA TYR A 168 -45.92 21.07 -16.38
C TYR A 168 -45.20 22.16 -17.17
N VAL A 169 -44.15 21.80 -17.91
CA VAL A 169 -43.36 22.75 -18.72
C VAL A 169 -43.26 22.25 -20.15
N THR A 170 -43.57 23.11 -21.12
CA THR A 170 -43.45 22.81 -22.55
C THR A 170 -42.25 23.54 -23.16
N GLY A 171 -41.80 23.08 -24.32
CA GLY A 171 -40.71 23.70 -25.07
C GLY A 171 -39.31 23.41 -24.53
N ILE A 172 -39.17 22.47 -23.59
CA ILE A 172 -37.86 22.00 -23.08
C ILE A 172 -37.12 21.26 -24.20
N THR A 173 -36.39 22.04 -24.99
CA THR A 173 -35.50 21.56 -26.05
C THR A 173 -34.07 21.96 -25.75
N LYS A 174 -33.13 21.16 -26.26
CA LYS A 174 -31.70 21.46 -26.18
C LYS A 174 -31.39 22.79 -26.85
N MET A 175 -30.59 23.62 -26.19
CA MET A 175 -30.19 24.94 -26.68
C MET A 175 -28.75 24.96 -27.16
N TYR A 176 -28.47 25.84 -28.12
CA TYR A 176 -27.13 26.14 -28.60
C TYR A 176 -26.86 27.63 -28.42
N VAL A 177 -25.74 27.98 -27.82
CA VAL A 177 -25.33 29.36 -27.56
C VAL A 177 -23.88 29.51 -28.02
N GLU A 178 -23.56 30.51 -28.82
CA GLU A 178 -22.16 30.73 -29.21
C GLU A 178 -21.34 31.22 -28.01
N LYS A 179 -20.06 30.87 -27.97
CA LYS A 179 -19.12 31.27 -26.94
C LYS A 179 -19.15 32.79 -26.75
N GLY A 180 -19.46 33.22 -25.53
CA GLY A 180 -19.52 34.62 -25.12
C GLY A 180 -20.87 35.30 -25.36
N ASP A 181 -21.80 34.67 -26.06
CA ASP A 181 -23.12 35.24 -26.33
C ASP A 181 -24.02 35.25 -25.10
N SER A 182 -25.02 36.14 -25.15
CA SER A 182 -26.07 36.18 -24.13
C SER A 182 -27.00 34.97 -24.24
N PHE A 183 -27.37 34.40 -23.09
CA PHE A 183 -28.30 33.27 -23.02
C PHE A 183 -29.57 33.64 -22.25
N TYR A 184 -30.72 33.37 -22.86
CA TYR A 184 -32.05 33.59 -22.26
C TYR A 184 -32.65 32.23 -21.85
N PRO A 185 -32.57 31.83 -20.57
CA PRO A 185 -32.91 30.47 -20.16
C PRO A 185 -34.40 30.13 -20.37
N THR A 186 -35.31 31.11 -20.27
CA THR A 186 -36.75 30.89 -20.46
C THR A 186 -37.20 30.94 -21.92
N ALA A 187 -36.29 31.18 -22.88
CA ALA A 187 -36.65 31.29 -24.28
C ALA A 187 -37.33 30.00 -24.80
N GLY A 188 -38.54 30.16 -25.34
CA GLY A 188 -39.36 29.09 -25.90
C GLY A 188 -40.07 28.20 -24.86
N LEU A 189 -39.99 28.53 -23.57
CA LEU A 189 -40.61 27.75 -22.50
C LEU A 189 -41.97 28.32 -22.09
N ASN A 190 -42.91 27.45 -21.75
CA ASN A 190 -44.14 27.82 -21.05
C ASN A 190 -44.30 26.93 -19.83
N PHE A 191 -44.69 27.53 -18.69
CA PHE A 191 -44.86 26.87 -17.41
C PHE A 191 -46.34 26.88 -17.06
N TYR A 192 -46.91 25.73 -16.68
CA TYR A 192 -48.33 25.54 -16.40
C TYR A 192 -48.56 24.87 -15.04
N GLU A 193 -49.73 25.12 -14.46
CA GLU A 193 -50.16 24.50 -13.19
C GLU A 193 -50.09 22.97 -13.23
N ASN A 194 -50.50 22.36 -14.36
CA ASN A 194 -50.36 20.94 -14.66
C ASN A 194 -50.57 20.64 -16.15
N LYS A 195 -50.38 19.37 -16.57
CA LYS A 195 -50.44 18.92 -17.98
C LYS A 195 -51.78 19.20 -18.66
N ASN A 196 -52.87 19.24 -17.89
CA ASN A 196 -54.24 19.46 -18.40
C ASN A 196 -54.70 20.91 -18.25
N SER A 197 -53.87 21.79 -17.69
CA SER A 197 -54.18 23.19 -17.42
C SER A 197 -53.62 24.10 -18.51
N THR A 198 -54.39 25.13 -18.88
CA THR A 198 -53.94 26.24 -19.73
C THR A 198 -53.44 27.44 -18.91
N THR A 199 -53.60 27.40 -17.59
CA THR A 199 -53.15 28.47 -16.68
C THR A 199 -51.64 28.46 -16.56
N THR A 200 -51.00 29.56 -16.97
CA THR A 200 -49.55 29.73 -16.86
C THR A 200 -49.11 30.08 -15.45
N LEU A 201 -47.97 29.55 -15.04
CA LEU A 201 -47.32 29.91 -13.78
C LEU A 201 -46.57 31.23 -13.89
N ASP A 202 -46.65 32.06 -12.85
CA ASP A 202 -45.89 33.30 -12.75
C ASP A 202 -44.38 33.05 -12.59
N THR A 203 -43.56 34.03 -12.95
CA THR A 203 -42.11 34.06 -12.69
C THR A 203 -41.71 33.78 -11.23
N SER A 204 -42.53 34.16 -10.25
CA SER A 204 -42.27 33.87 -8.83
C SER A 204 -42.41 32.39 -8.46
N MET A 205 -43.01 31.59 -9.35
CA MET A 205 -43.31 30.18 -9.12
C MET A 205 -42.19 29.26 -9.61
N TYR A 206 -41.12 29.79 -10.20
CA TYR A 206 -39.97 29.00 -10.60
C TYR A 206 -38.64 29.69 -10.33
N SER A 207 -37.59 28.88 -10.17
CA SER A 207 -36.20 29.33 -10.08
C SER A 207 -35.33 28.55 -11.05
N ILE A 208 -34.27 29.19 -11.55
CA ILE A 208 -33.37 28.59 -12.55
C ILE A 208 -31.97 28.53 -11.96
N ASP A 209 -31.44 27.33 -11.79
CA ASP A 209 -30.05 27.10 -11.42
C ASP A 209 -29.18 27.03 -12.69
N GLN A 210 -28.35 28.06 -12.87
CA GLN A 210 -27.35 28.18 -13.93
C GLN A 210 -25.93 28.18 -13.37
N SER A 211 -25.73 27.82 -12.09
CA SER A 211 -24.43 27.91 -11.40
C SER A 211 -23.31 27.14 -12.09
N LYS A 212 -23.67 26.09 -12.85
CA LYS A 212 -22.74 25.24 -13.62
C LYS A 212 -22.51 25.74 -15.05
N LEU A 213 -23.31 26.67 -15.56
CA LEU A 213 -23.23 27.15 -16.94
C LEU A 213 -22.06 28.14 -17.11
N ASP A 214 -21.14 27.83 -18.02
CA ASP A 214 -20.06 28.73 -18.40
C ASP A 214 -20.17 29.09 -19.88
N LEU A 215 -20.63 30.30 -20.17
CA LEU A 215 -20.81 30.79 -21.53
C LEU A 215 -19.48 31.15 -22.22
N LYS A 216 -18.36 31.19 -21.49
CA LYS A 216 -17.03 31.53 -22.05
C LYS A 216 -16.28 30.31 -22.53
N THR A 217 -16.69 29.12 -22.10
CA THR A 217 -16.04 27.86 -22.43
C THR A 217 -16.99 27.01 -23.27
N PRO A 218 -16.64 26.66 -24.52
CA PRO A 218 -17.43 25.70 -25.30
C PRO A 218 -17.59 24.38 -24.55
N GLY A 219 -18.78 23.78 -24.58
CA GLY A 219 -19.05 22.58 -23.79
C GLY A 219 -20.51 22.21 -23.69
N HIS A 220 -20.77 21.06 -23.05
CA HIS A 220 -22.12 20.64 -22.67
C HIS A 220 -22.40 21.01 -21.22
N TYR A 221 -23.50 21.72 -21.03
CA TYR A 221 -23.97 22.18 -19.75
C TYR A 221 -25.42 21.73 -19.55
N THR A 222 -25.80 21.55 -18.30
CA THR A 222 -27.19 21.31 -17.92
C THR A 222 -27.57 22.37 -16.91
N ILE A 223 -28.68 23.06 -17.15
CA ILE A 223 -29.32 23.97 -16.19
C ILE A 223 -30.59 23.32 -15.66
N TYR A 224 -31.05 23.76 -14.49
CA TYR A 224 -32.20 23.17 -13.82
C TYR A 224 -33.28 24.21 -13.52
N TYR A 225 -34.52 23.90 -13.84
CA TYR A 225 -35.70 24.68 -13.47
C TYR A 225 -36.36 23.99 -12.28
N THR A 226 -36.50 24.69 -11.16
CA THR A 226 -37.34 24.25 -10.05
C THR A 226 -38.65 25.00 -10.13
N VAL A 227 -39.76 24.30 -10.39
CA VAL A 227 -41.08 24.88 -10.64
C VAL A 227 -42.03 24.40 -9.57
N LYS A 228 -42.73 25.33 -8.92
CA LYS A 228 -43.76 25.07 -7.92
C LYS A 228 -45.11 25.53 -8.46
N ASN A 229 -46.19 24.77 -8.24
CA ASN A 229 -47.54 25.21 -8.62
C ASN A 229 -48.35 25.67 -7.40
N SER A 230 -49.58 26.12 -7.63
CA SER A 230 -50.48 26.61 -6.58
C SER A 230 -50.82 25.54 -5.53
N ALA A 231 -50.84 24.26 -5.91
CA ALA A 231 -51.01 23.13 -5.00
C ALA A 231 -49.78 22.83 -4.12
N GLY A 232 -48.68 23.57 -4.33
CA GLY A 232 -47.43 23.42 -3.59
C GLY A 232 -46.53 22.29 -4.09
N LEU A 233 -46.92 21.57 -5.15
CA LEU A 233 -46.12 20.53 -5.76
C LEU A 233 -44.94 21.16 -6.51
N THR A 234 -43.76 20.56 -6.38
CA THR A 234 -42.52 21.08 -6.95
C THR A 234 -41.88 20.07 -7.90
N ARG A 235 -41.31 20.55 -9.02
CA ARG A 235 -40.62 19.74 -10.02
C ARG A 235 -39.28 20.37 -10.39
N THR A 236 -38.24 19.54 -10.48
CA THR A 236 -36.94 19.94 -11.02
C THR A 236 -36.78 19.37 -12.43
N ILE A 237 -36.53 20.22 -13.42
CA ILE A 237 -36.48 19.86 -14.84
C ILE A 237 -35.10 20.25 -15.40
N PRO A 238 -34.33 19.32 -15.97
CA PRO A 238 -33.08 19.65 -16.65
C PRO A 238 -33.34 20.23 -18.05
N ARG A 239 -32.48 21.14 -18.50
CA ARG A 239 -32.38 21.54 -19.91
C ARG A 239 -30.93 21.54 -20.33
N ASP A 240 -30.64 20.83 -21.42
CA ASP A 240 -29.30 20.77 -21.99
C ASP A 240 -29.00 22.03 -22.79
N VAL A 241 -27.80 22.56 -22.60
CA VAL A 241 -27.25 23.72 -23.28
C VAL A 241 -25.88 23.35 -23.82
N THR A 242 -25.69 23.45 -25.13
CA THR A 242 -24.36 23.36 -25.75
C THR A 242 -23.86 24.77 -25.99
N VAL A 243 -22.76 25.14 -25.35
CA VAL A 243 -22.01 26.34 -25.72
C VAL A 243 -21.13 25.96 -26.92
N THR A 244 -21.43 26.50 -28.08
CA THR A 244 -20.73 26.21 -29.33
C THR A 244 -19.52 27.11 -29.49
N GLY A 245 -18.51 26.63 -30.19
CA GLY A 245 -17.30 27.41 -30.46
C GLY A 245 -16.10 26.53 -30.75
N ASP A 246 -15.03 27.21 -31.15
CA ASP A 246 -13.81 26.57 -31.57
C ASP A 246 -13.01 26.11 -30.35
N THR A 247 -13.19 24.83 -30.05
CA THR A 247 -12.20 23.94 -29.44
C THR A 247 -11.90 24.14 -27.95
N VAL A 248 -12.21 23.11 -27.16
CA VAL A 248 -11.61 22.90 -25.84
C VAL A 248 -10.37 22.03 -26.02
N PRO A 249 -9.15 22.58 -25.84
CA PRO A 249 -7.94 21.77 -25.85
C PRO A 249 -7.90 20.89 -24.61
N SER A 250 -7.56 19.63 -24.83
CA SER A 250 -7.17 18.71 -23.78
C SER A 250 -5.79 18.18 -24.09
N PHE A 251 -4.90 18.25 -23.12
CA PHE A 251 -3.65 17.50 -23.16
C PHE A 251 -3.84 16.23 -22.36
N SER A 252 -3.37 15.12 -22.89
CA SER A 252 -3.40 13.83 -22.23
C SER A 252 -2.00 13.26 -22.18
N TYR A 253 -1.56 12.84 -20.99
CA TYR A 253 -0.32 12.10 -20.84
C TYR A 253 -0.60 10.66 -20.43
N LYS A 254 -0.10 9.71 -21.21
CA LYS A 254 -0.14 8.28 -20.92
C LYS A 254 1.11 7.87 -20.13
N PHE A 255 0.92 7.35 -18.93
CA PHE A 255 1.99 6.75 -18.13
C PHE A 255 1.74 5.25 -17.96
N GLY A 256 2.73 4.44 -18.35
CA GLY A 256 2.60 2.98 -18.34
C GLY A 256 1.56 2.45 -19.35
N THR A 257 1.07 1.24 -19.11
CA THR A 257 0.21 0.53 -20.09
C THR A 257 -1.21 1.09 -20.16
N ASN A 258 -1.78 1.63 -19.06
CA ASN A 258 -3.22 1.95 -18.98
C ASN A 258 -3.60 3.26 -18.27
N ASN A 259 -2.66 4.07 -17.77
CA ASN A 259 -3.03 5.29 -17.03
C ASN A 259 -2.88 6.52 -17.92
N THR A 260 -3.96 7.29 -18.08
CA THR A 260 -3.98 8.56 -18.82
C THR A 260 -4.46 9.67 -17.91
N LYS A 261 -3.69 10.76 -17.77
CA LYS A 261 -4.10 11.96 -17.03
C LYS A 261 -4.30 13.11 -18.01
N THR A 262 -5.38 13.86 -17.83
CA THR A 262 -5.70 15.06 -18.61
C THR A 262 -5.24 16.33 -17.89
N TYR A 263 -4.83 17.34 -18.65
CA TYR A 263 -4.31 18.61 -18.14
C TYR A 263 -5.04 19.79 -18.77
N LYS A 264 -5.19 20.85 -17.97
CA LYS A 264 -5.74 22.15 -18.36
C LYS A 264 -4.65 23.11 -18.86
N ASN A 265 -5.07 24.22 -19.48
CA ASN A 265 -4.18 25.28 -19.92
C ASN A 265 -3.27 25.79 -18.78
N GLY A 266 -1.97 25.87 -19.03
CA GLY A 266 -0.94 26.33 -18.11
C GLY A 266 -0.45 25.28 -17.11
N GLU A 267 -1.11 24.11 -16.99
CA GLU A 267 -0.69 23.07 -16.05
C GLU A 267 0.64 22.44 -16.44
N THR A 268 1.37 21.94 -15.45
CA THR A 268 2.62 21.18 -15.66
C THR A 268 2.29 19.70 -15.78
N VAL A 269 2.84 19.05 -16.80
CA VAL A 269 2.59 17.64 -17.10
C VAL A 269 3.35 16.74 -16.11
N ALA A 270 2.62 15.85 -15.45
CA ALA A 270 3.17 14.77 -14.63
C ALA A 270 3.75 13.69 -15.54
N LEU A 271 5.06 13.47 -15.52
CA LEU A 271 5.68 12.42 -16.34
C LEU A 271 5.58 11.01 -15.71
N ASN A 272 4.98 10.88 -14.52
CA ASN A 272 4.68 9.65 -13.79
C ASN A 272 3.52 9.84 -12.77
N ASP A 273 3.04 8.73 -12.20
CA ASP A 273 1.97 8.64 -11.19
C ASP A 273 2.26 9.45 -9.92
N ALA A 274 3.54 9.70 -9.64
CA ALA A 274 4.00 10.44 -8.46
C ALA A 274 4.17 11.95 -8.69
N ASP A 275 3.94 12.47 -9.90
CA ASP A 275 4.13 13.88 -10.25
C ASP A 275 5.59 14.38 -10.05
N THR A 276 6.57 13.47 -10.05
CA THR A 276 7.98 13.77 -9.68
C THR A 276 8.99 13.64 -10.83
N LYS A 277 8.61 13.09 -11.98
CA LYS A 277 9.55 12.91 -13.10
C LYS A 277 9.65 14.16 -13.98
N SER A 278 10.86 14.46 -14.42
CA SER A 278 11.22 15.48 -15.42
C SER A 278 12.08 14.86 -16.51
N LEU A 279 12.05 15.40 -17.73
CA LEU A 279 13.01 15.03 -18.78
C LEU A 279 14.39 15.52 -18.35
N THR A 280 15.34 14.62 -18.15
CA THR A 280 16.64 14.95 -17.56
C THR A 280 17.76 14.83 -18.59
N PHE A 281 18.59 15.87 -18.69
CA PHE A 281 19.75 15.94 -19.57
C PHE A 281 21.00 16.27 -18.78
N LYS A 282 22.18 15.85 -19.26
CA LYS A 282 23.46 16.24 -18.64
C LYS A 282 23.77 17.72 -18.93
N THR A 283 24.63 18.32 -18.11
CA THR A 283 25.23 19.63 -18.43
C THR A 283 25.94 19.59 -19.78
N ASN A 284 25.97 20.71 -20.48
CA ASN A 284 26.54 20.87 -21.83
C ASN A 284 25.82 20.08 -22.95
N VAL A 285 24.61 19.58 -22.69
CA VAL A 285 23.75 19.05 -23.76
C VAL A 285 23.48 20.13 -24.81
N SER A 286 23.42 19.75 -26.09
CA SER A 286 23.09 20.72 -27.14
C SER A 286 21.60 21.04 -27.12
N PHE A 287 21.23 22.27 -27.48
CA PHE A 287 19.81 22.63 -27.63
C PHE A 287 19.10 21.79 -28.70
N ASN A 288 19.84 21.31 -29.71
CA ASN A 288 19.30 20.43 -30.75
C ASN A 288 18.89 19.06 -30.17
N ASP A 289 19.68 18.50 -29.26
CA ASP A 289 19.35 17.22 -28.60
C ASP A 289 18.15 17.36 -27.67
N ILE A 290 18.06 18.48 -26.93
CA ILE A 290 16.87 18.78 -26.11
C ILE A 290 15.63 18.90 -27.01
N THR A 291 15.75 19.62 -28.13
CA THR A 291 14.65 19.82 -29.11
C THR A 291 14.21 18.48 -29.72
N ALA A 292 15.17 17.62 -30.08
CA ALA A 292 14.88 16.29 -30.63
C ALA A 292 14.15 15.39 -29.63
N ALA A 293 14.62 15.36 -28.38
CA ALA A 293 13.98 14.60 -27.31
C ALA A 293 12.56 15.09 -27.01
N LEU A 294 12.34 16.41 -26.99
CA LEU A 294 11.01 17.00 -26.84
C LEU A 294 10.09 16.62 -28.01
N LYS A 295 10.56 16.63 -29.26
CA LYS A 295 9.78 16.15 -30.41
C LYS A 295 9.35 14.70 -30.28
N THR A 296 10.26 13.81 -29.85
CA THR A 296 9.92 12.40 -29.60
C THR A 296 8.90 12.26 -28.48
N PHE A 297 9.02 13.11 -27.44
CA PHE A 297 8.12 13.11 -26.29
C PHE A 297 6.69 13.58 -26.61
N VAL A 298 6.49 14.39 -27.65
CA VAL A 298 5.18 14.95 -28.05
C VAL A 298 4.65 14.44 -29.40
N GLY A 299 5.34 13.51 -30.06
CA GLY A 299 4.96 12.97 -31.37
C GLY A 299 3.68 12.13 -31.42
N THR A 300 3.25 11.75 -32.63
CA THR A 300 1.99 11.01 -32.91
C THR A 300 1.86 9.63 -32.24
N ASN A 301 2.97 9.03 -31.79
CA ASN A 301 3.01 7.78 -31.00
C ASN A 301 3.58 7.98 -29.59
N SER A 302 3.67 9.23 -29.14
CA SER A 302 4.23 9.57 -27.85
C SER A 302 3.21 9.49 -26.73
N ASN A 303 3.70 9.59 -25.50
CA ASN A 303 2.86 9.57 -24.32
C ASN A 303 2.09 10.87 -24.13
N LEU A 304 2.56 12.02 -24.65
CA LEU A 304 1.83 13.29 -24.57
C LEU A 304 1.10 13.55 -25.88
N SER A 305 -0.22 13.52 -25.85
CA SER A 305 -1.09 13.89 -26.97
C SER A 305 -1.91 15.13 -26.63
N ALA A 306 -2.29 15.87 -27.67
CA ALA A 306 -3.26 16.94 -27.57
C ALA A 306 -4.40 16.71 -28.54
N SER A 307 -5.59 17.07 -28.09
CA SER A 307 -6.78 17.09 -28.92
C SER A 307 -7.61 18.33 -28.63
N PHE A 308 -8.39 18.71 -29.62
CA PHE A 308 -9.37 19.78 -29.55
C PHE A 308 -10.75 19.18 -29.69
N THR A 309 -11.65 19.47 -28.76
CA THR A 309 -13.07 19.13 -28.93
C THR A 309 -13.82 20.36 -29.42
N GLN A 310 -14.24 20.33 -30.68
CA GLN A 310 -15.08 21.39 -31.25
C GLN A 310 -16.54 21.10 -30.91
N TYR A 311 -17.27 22.10 -30.42
CA TYR A 311 -18.71 22.01 -30.14
C TYR A 311 -19.49 22.81 -31.17
N LYS A 312 -20.43 22.15 -31.85
CA LYS A 312 -21.16 22.74 -32.98
C LYS A 312 -22.67 22.51 -32.87
N LYS A 313 -23.42 23.41 -33.48
CA LYS A 313 -24.86 23.22 -33.67
C LYS A 313 -25.09 22.16 -34.73
N THR A 314 -25.85 21.13 -34.41
CA THR A 314 -26.22 20.10 -35.38
C THR A 314 -27.63 20.31 -35.90
N LYS A 315 -27.88 19.76 -37.09
CA LYS A 315 -29.21 19.73 -37.71
C LYS A 315 -29.81 18.33 -37.51
N GLY A 316 -30.51 18.14 -36.39
CA GLY A 316 -31.22 16.90 -36.07
C GLY A 316 -30.89 16.37 -34.66
N ALA A 317 -31.82 15.64 -34.03
CA ALA A 317 -31.69 15.21 -32.63
C ALA A 317 -30.65 14.09 -32.38
N ALA A 318 -30.07 13.51 -33.44
CA ALA A 318 -29.20 12.33 -33.37
C ALA A 318 -27.75 12.55 -33.86
N ALA A 319 -27.36 13.80 -34.15
CA ALA A 319 -26.01 14.11 -34.60
C ALA A 319 -25.12 14.48 -33.40
N ASP A 320 -23.86 14.04 -33.42
CA ASP A 320 -22.90 14.39 -32.37
C ASP A 320 -22.58 15.89 -32.43
N ASP A 321 -22.95 16.60 -31.38
CA ASP A 321 -22.72 18.03 -31.20
C ASP A 321 -21.26 18.39 -30.88
N SER A 322 -20.38 17.40 -30.91
CA SER A 322 -18.96 17.55 -30.64
C SER A 322 -18.11 16.69 -31.59
N SER A 323 -16.95 17.19 -31.99
CA SER A 323 -15.96 16.40 -32.73
C SER A 323 -14.56 16.60 -32.15
N VAL A 324 -13.80 15.51 -32.01
CA VAL A 324 -12.43 15.52 -31.51
C VAL A 324 -11.46 15.59 -32.68
N ILE A 325 -10.57 16.58 -32.65
CA ILE A 325 -9.50 16.79 -33.61
C ILE A 325 -8.18 16.55 -32.89
N ASN A 326 -7.41 15.54 -33.30
CA ASN A 326 -6.09 15.29 -32.74
C ASN A 326 -5.05 16.18 -33.39
N VAL A 327 -4.07 16.64 -32.62
CA VAL A 327 -3.06 17.61 -33.09
C VAL A 327 -1.67 17.03 -33.03
N ASP A 328 -0.90 17.27 -34.08
CA ASP A 328 0.53 16.99 -34.09
C ASP A 328 1.30 18.11 -33.37
N LEU A 329 1.77 17.79 -32.16
CA LEU A 329 2.51 18.70 -31.29
C LEU A 329 3.96 18.93 -31.75
N THR A 330 4.50 18.14 -32.69
CA THR A 330 5.90 18.25 -33.13
C THR A 330 6.19 19.58 -33.82
N THR A 331 5.15 20.19 -34.39
CA THR A 331 5.19 21.50 -35.04
C THR A 331 5.61 22.62 -34.08
N ASN A 332 5.36 22.47 -32.78
CA ASN A 332 5.72 23.45 -31.74
C ASN A 332 7.22 23.53 -31.44
N PHE A 333 7.98 22.53 -31.86
CA PHE A 333 9.43 22.47 -31.68
C PHE A 333 10.16 22.51 -33.03
N ASN A 334 9.59 23.16 -34.05
CA ASN A 334 10.15 23.16 -35.40
C ASN A 334 11.63 23.62 -35.48
N THR A 335 12.07 24.49 -34.57
CA THR A 335 13.40 25.07 -34.49
C THR A 335 13.95 25.07 -33.07
N THR A 336 15.28 25.20 -32.94
CA THR A 336 15.99 25.34 -31.65
C THR A 336 15.56 26.60 -30.88
N ASP A 337 14.98 27.60 -31.56
CA ASP A 337 14.56 28.88 -30.96
C ASP A 337 13.47 28.73 -29.91
N ALA A 338 12.55 27.77 -30.08
CA ALA A 338 11.50 27.50 -29.09
C ALA A 338 12.07 27.05 -27.73
N VAL A 339 13.13 26.23 -27.74
CA VAL A 339 13.83 25.81 -26.51
C VAL A 339 14.69 26.93 -25.96
N ARG A 340 15.38 27.70 -26.82
CA ARG A 340 16.21 28.85 -26.41
C ARG A 340 15.44 29.99 -25.75
N ASN A 341 14.16 30.16 -26.11
CA ASN A 341 13.30 31.16 -25.47
C ASN A 341 13.07 30.89 -23.97
N VAL A 342 13.30 29.66 -23.50
CA VAL A 342 13.10 29.27 -22.10
C VAL A 342 14.42 28.87 -21.42
N ILE A 343 15.28 28.15 -22.14
CA ILE A 343 16.58 27.71 -21.64
C ILE A 343 17.66 28.63 -22.21
N SER A 344 18.21 29.50 -21.38
CA SER A 344 19.25 30.45 -21.79
C SER A 344 20.67 29.85 -21.80
N ASN A 345 20.92 28.81 -20.99
CA ASN A 345 22.21 28.13 -20.89
C ASN A 345 22.05 26.66 -20.45
N THR A 346 22.80 25.74 -21.07
CA THR A 346 22.80 24.31 -20.74
C THR A 346 24.02 23.84 -19.92
N SER A 347 24.96 24.75 -19.61
CA SER A 347 26.18 24.43 -18.87
C SER A 347 26.03 24.42 -17.35
N THR A 348 24.85 24.76 -16.82
CA THR A 348 24.58 24.84 -15.38
C THR A 348 23.40 23.97 -14.96
N ASP A 349 23.42 23.50 -13.72
CA ASP A 349 22.30 22.75 -13.13
C ASP A 349 21.08 23.67 -12.97
N ALA A 350 19.96 23.32 -13.64
CA ALA A 350 18.74 24.13 -13.61
C ALA A 350 17.50 23.31 -14.01
N SER A 351 16.33 23.77 -13.56
CA SER A 351 15.02 23.21 -13.93
C SER A 351 14.20 24.24 -14.70
N TYR A 352 13.50 23.78 -15.74
CA TYR A 352 12.77 24.61 -16.67
C TYR A 352 11.40 24.00 -16.97
N ASN A 353 10.40 24.85 -17.16
CA ASN A 353 9.07 24.46 -17.61
C ASN A 353 8.93 24.90 -19.08
N ILE A 354 9.02 23.94 -19.99
CA ILE A 354 8.97 24.22 -21.43
C ILE A 354 7.51 24.21 -21.89
N PRO A 355 6.96 25.34 -22.37
CA PRO A 355 5.58 25.39 -22.80
C PRO A 355 5.42 24.68 -24.16
N VAL A 356 4.56 23.66 -24.18
CA VAL A 356 4.04 23.04 -25.40
C VAL A 356 2.73 23.74 -25.71
N THR A 357 2.75 24.63 -26.69
CA THR A 357 1.59 25.47 -27.05
C THR A 357 0.96 24.95 -28.32
N VAL A 358 -0.32 24.63 -28.31
CA VAL A 358 -1.06 24.36 -29.54
C VAL A 358 -1.79 25.62 -29.96
N GLN A 359 -1.73 25.93 -31.25
CA GLN A 359 -2.53 26.97 -31.88
C GLN A 359 -3.51 26.31 -32.85
N TYR A 360 -4.79 26.64 -32.74
CA TYR A 360 -5.80 26.24 -33.73
C TYR A 360 -5.91 27.30 -34.84
N ASP A 361 -6.49 26.93 -35.98
CA ASP A 361 -6.64 27.80 -37.16
C ASP A 361 -7.43 29.09 -36.86
N SER A 362 -8.28 29.08 -35.82
CA SER A 362 -9.01 30.26 -35.32
C SER A 362 -8.10 31.31 -34.64
N GLY A 363 -6.83 30.98 -34.38
CA GLY A 363 -5.87 31.84 -33.69
C GLY A 363 -5.79 31.64 -32.17
N ASP A 364 -6.69 30.86 -31.57
CA ASP A 364 -6.67 30.52 -30.15
C ASP A 364 -5.43 29.66 -29.81
N LYS A 365 -4.74 30.02 -28.71
CA LYS A 365 -3.52 29.36 -28.22
C LYS A 365 -3.74 28.79 -26.82
N VAL A 366 -3.35 27.53 -26.62
CA VAL A 366 -3.37 26.88 -25.30
C VAL A 366 -2.10 26.07 -25.09
N SER A 367 -1.55 26.11 -23.88
CA SER A 367 -0.24 25.54 -23.57
C SER A 367 -0.29 24.64 -22.35
N VAL A 368 0.59 23.64 -22.29
CA VAL A 368 0.97 22.95 -21.04
C VAL A 368 2.48 23.01 -20.86
N ASN A 369 2.95 22.88 -19.64
CA ASN A 369 4.37 22.94 -19.31
C ASN A 369 4.96 21.53 -19.17
N VAL A 370 5.99 21.22 -19.95
CA VAL A 370 6.77 19.99 -19.80
C VAL A 370 7.99 20.27 -18.92
N PRO A 371 8.14 19.58 -17.78
CA PRO A 371 9.26 19.80 -16.88
C PRO A 371 10.55 19.18 -17.46
N VAL A 372 11.59 20.01 -17.56
CA VAL A 372 12.93 19.65 -18.06
C VAL A 372 13.98 20.01 -17.02
N VAL A 373 14.94 19.12 -16.78
CA VAL A 373 16.07 19.33 -15.88
C VAL A 373 17.36 19.17 -16.67
N ILE A 374 18.26 20.15 -16.53
CA ILE A 374 19.63 20.09 -17.03
C ILE A 374 20.55 19.92 -15.84
N GLY A 375 21.47 18.95 -15.93
CA GLY A 375 22.43 18.62 -14.90
C GLY A 375 22.06 17.39 -14.08
N THR A 376 22.83 17.14 -13.01
CA THR A 376 22.49 16.13 -12.01
C THR A 376 21.28 16.60 -11.21
N PRO A 377 20.16 15.86 -11.20
CA PRO A 377 18.92 16.37 -10.66
C PRO A 377 18.97 16.46 -9.12
N ASN A 378 19.20 17.66 -8.60
CA ASN A 378 19.09 17.99 -7.17
C ASN A 378 17.62 18.17 -6.69
N ALA A 379 16.65 17.53 -7.35
CA ALA A 379 15.31 17.36 -6.80
C ALA A 379 15.30 16.17 -5.83
N LEU A 380 15.89 16.35 -4.66
CA LEU A 380 15.83 15.34 -3.60
C LEU A 380 14.42 15.31 -3.01
N THR A 381 13.75 14.16 -3.11
CA THR A 381 12.42 13.95 -2.53
C THR A 381 12.55 13.28 -1.18
N GLN A 382 11.87 13.80 -0.16
CA GLN A 382 11.79 13.16 1.15
C GLN A 382 10.41 12.50 1.29
N THR A 383 10.41 11.19 1.52
CA THR A 383 9.18 10.40 1.68
C THR A 383 9.13 9.85 3.09
N ASN A 384 7.98 10.02 3.75
CA ASN A 384 7.74 9.43 5.07
C ASN A 384 7.77 7.91 4.95
N LYS A 385 8.72 7.29 5.65
CA LYS A 385 8.95 5.85 5.69
C LYS A 385 9.69 5.56 6.99
N SER A 386 8.93 5.14 8.00
CA SER A 386 9.49 4.79 9.30
C SER A 386 10.23 3.45 9.22
N GLN A 387 11.51 3.43 9.58
CA GLN A 387 12.35 2.24 9.65
C GLN A 387 13.55 2.46 10.57
N VAL A 388 14.36 1.43 10.78
CA VAL A 388 15.65 1.52 11.48
C VAL A 388 16.78 1.42 10.46
N VAL A 389 17.80 2.27 10.60
CA VAL A 389 19.05 2.21 9.83
C VAL A 389 20.23 1.94 10.74
N TYR A 390 21.21 1.22 10.24
CA TYR A 390 22.43 0.84 10.95
C TYR A 390 23.63 1.52 10.29
N ILE A 391 24.51 2.14 11.07
CA ILE A 391 25.77 2.66 10.54
C ILE A 391 26.67 1.48 10.21
N LYS A 392 27.21 1.42 8.99
CA LYS A 392 28.05 0.30 8.54
C LYS A 392 29.25 0.09 9.46
N SER A 393 29.65 -1.17 9.66
CA SER A 393 30.85 -1.49 10.44
C SER A 393 32.10 -0.79 9.90
N GLY A 394 32.92 -0.26 10.81
CA GLY A 394 34.12 0.51 10.48
C GLY A 394 33.87 1.95 9.98
N VAL A 395 32.60 2.37 9.81
CA VAL A 395 32.25 3.72 9.35
C VAL A 395 31.83 4.59 10.53
N THR A 396 32.43 5.76 10.67
CA THR A 396 31.91 6.84 11.54
C THR A 396 31.13 7.81 10.66
N ALA A 397 29.80 7.81 10.77
CA ALA A 397 28.95 8.56 9.85
C ALA A 397 28.77 10.02 10.29
N GLN A 398 28.93 10.95 9.35
CA GLN A 398 28.72 12.39 9.60
C GLN A 398 27.23 12.73 9.58
N LEU A 399 26.77 13.61 10.50
CA LEU A 399 25.42 14.14 10.50
C LEU A 399 25.34 15.48 9.76
N TYR A 400 24.27 15.70 8.99
CA TYR A 400 24.06 16.88 8.15
C TYR A 400 22.75 17.60 8.48
N SER A 401 22.71 18.92 8.29
CA SER A 401 21.52 19.75 8.55
C SER A 401 20.57 19.86 7.36
N ASP A 402 20.97 19.38 6.18
CA ASP A 402 20.22 19.46 4.94
C ASP A 402 20.08 18.09 4.27
N LYS A 403 18.97 17.89 3.56
CA LYS A 403 18.67 16.62 2.86
C LYS A 403 19.67 16.26 1.75
N ALA A 404 20.42 17.23 1.23
CA ALA A 404 21.46 16.99 0.23
C ALA A 404 22.79 16.54 0.86
N THR A 405 22.88 16.51 2.19
CA THR A 405 24.09 16.10 2.93
C THR A 405 25.31 16.93 2.53
N THR A 406 25.11 18.25 2.39
CA THR A 406 26.15 19.21 1.99
C THR A 406 26.61 20.09 3.15
N GLN A 407 25.77 20.29 4.17
CA GLN A 407 26.02 21.09 5.35
C GLN A 407 26.22 20.17 6.55
N ALA A 408 27.47 19.81 6.82
CA ALA A 408 27.81 18.98 7.97
C ALA A 408 27.54 19.73 9.28
N ILE A 409 26.92 19.06 10.24
CA ILE A 409 26.79 19.56 11.62
C ILE A 409 28.13 19.35 12.32
N SER A 410 28.85 20.44 12.56
CA SER A 410 30.19 20.41 13.13
C SER A 410 30.25 19.61 14.45
N GLY A 411 31.20 18.69 14.55
CA GLY A 411 31.44 17.85 15.73
C GLY A 411 30.39 16.77 16.01
N ARG A 412 29.42 16.55 15.11
CA ARG A 412 28.35 15.54 15.31
C ARG A 412 28.51 14.36 14.37
N THR A 413 28.90 13.22 14.92
CA THR A 413 29.04 11.95 14.20
C THR A 413 28.26 10.83 14.88
N LEU A 414 27.95 9.78 14.13
CA LEU A 414 27.29 8.56 14.59
C LEU A 414 28.31 7.43 14.59
N SER A 415 28.37 6.69 15.70
CA SER A 415 29.33 5.60 15.88
C SER A 415 29.05 4.43 14.94
N ALA A 416 30.10 3.72 14.53
CA ALA A 416 29.99 2.49 13.74
C ALA A 416 29.05 1.48 14.43
N SER A 417 28.25 0.77 13.64
CA SER A 417 27.32 -0.26 14.09
C SER A 417 26.23 0.22 15.08
N SER A 418 26.03 1.54 15.22
CA SER A 418 24.90 2.10 15.96
C SER A 418 23.61 2.05 15.14
N ALA A 419 22.47 1.86 15.81
CA ALA A 419 21.14 1.79 15.20
C ALA A 419 20.35 3.08 15.45
N TRP A 420 19.65 3.58 14.43
CA TRP A 420 18.92 4.84 14.48
C TRP A 420 17.54 4.71 13.85
N GLN A 421 16.53 5.30 14.50
CA GLN A 421 15.21 5.44 13.89
C GLN A 421 15.27 6.49 12.77
N SER A 422 14.67 6.15 11.64
CA SER A 422 14.59 6.98 10.45
C SER A 422 13.10 7.14 10.08
N PRO A 423 12.44 8.25 10.42
CA PRO A 423 11.03 8.48 10.04
C PRO A 423 10.82 8.72 8.53
N ALA A 424 11.87 9.08 7.78
CA ALA A 424 11.78 9.34 6.34
C ALA A 424 13.07 8.98 5.58
N VAL A 425 12.93 8.73 4.28
CA VAL A 425 14.03 8.51 3.33
C VAL A 425 14.14 9.64 2.34
N VAL A 426 15.35 9.92 1.87
CA VAL A 426 15.63 10.90 0.82
C VAL A 426 16.09 10.18 -0.44
N THR A 427 15.38 10.38 -1.54
CA THR A 427 15.72 9.81 -2.85
C THR A 427 16.14 10.89 -3.83
N ASP A 428 17.09 10.57 -4.71
CA ASP A 428 17.34 11.39 -5.89
C ASP A 428 16.20 11.26 -6.91
N ALA A 429 16.27 12.02 -8.00
CA ALA A 429 15.22 12.01 -9.03
C ALA A 429 15.13 10.67 -9.81
N SER A 430 16.12 9.77 -9.67
CA SER A 430 16.03 8.40 -10.21
C SER A 430 15.28 7.44 -9.27
N GLY A 431 14.95 7.89 -8.06
CA GLY A 431 14.35 7.06 -7.01
C GLY A 431 15.37 6.29 -6.18
N LYS A 432 16.68 6.51 -6.40
CA LYS A 432 17.74 5.91 -5.58
C LYS A 432 17.81 6.61 -4.24
N VAL A 433 17.90 5.83 -3.15
CA VAL A 433 18.07 6.38 -1.79
C VAL A 433 19.46 6.97 -1.66
N VAL A 434 19.55 8.24 -1.28
CA VAL A 434 20.80 8.99 -1.13
C VAL A 434 21.05 9.45 0.30
N ALA A 435 20.01 9.59 1.13
CA ALA A 435 20.13 9.89 2.55
C ALA A 435 18.92 9.39 3.36
N TYR A 436 19.06 9.40 4.67
CA TYR A 436 18.00 9.05 5.63
C TYR A 436 17.82 10.21 6.61
N ASN A 437 16.55 10.58 6.89
CA ASN A 437 16.22 11.60 7.89
C ASN A 437 16.07 10.89 9.25
N LEU A 438 16.82 11.35 10.25
CA LEU A 438 16.85 10.77 11.62
C LEU A 438 16.00 11.55 12.64
N GLY A 439 15.19 12.51 12.17
CA GLY A 439 14.32 13.37 12.97
C GLY A 439 14.67 14.86 12.82
N GLY A 440 13.65 15.69 12.57
CA GLY A 440 13.83 17.12 12.30
C GLY A 440 14.68 17.36 11.05
N ASN A 441 15.63 18.32 11.13
CA ASN A 441 16.58 18.64 10.06
C ASN A 441 17.93 17.95 10.29
N GLN A 442 17.92 16.63 10.52
CA GLN A 442 19.14 15.83 10.74
C GLN A 442 19.17 14.64 9.78
N TYR A 443 20.24 14.56 8.97
CA TYR A 443 20.36 13.61 7.87
C TYR A 443 21.69 12.85 7.90
N VAL A 444 21.66 11.58 7.48
CA VAL A 444 22.87 10.74 7.29
C VAL A 444 22.89 10.20 5.86
N LYS A 445 24.09 10.07 5.26
CA LYS A 445 24.26 9.59 3.88
C LYS A 445 23.88 8.12 3.75
N ALA A 446 23.21 7.77 2.67
CA ALA A 446 22.83 6.38 2.38
C ALA A 446 24.04 5.47 2.13
N SER A 447 25.18 6.01 1.69
CA SER A 447 26.43 5.27 1.51
C SER A 447 26.99 4.71 2.81
N ASP A 448 26.69 5.36 3.94
CA ASP A 448 27.31 5.10 5.24
C ASP A 448 26.45 4.19 6.12
N VAL A 449 25.26 3.83 5.62
CA VAL A 449 24.26 3.07 6.37
C VAL A 449 23.74 1.86 5.58
N GLU A 450 23.11 0.95 6.31
CA GLU A 450 22.40 -0.20 5.79
C GLU A 450 21.06 -0.38 6.53
N THR A 451 20.11 -1.12 5.93
CA THR A 451 18.75 -1.31 6.48
C THR A 451 18.54 -2.68 7.11
N THR A 452 19.53 -3.55 7.04
CA THR A 452 19.55 -4.86 7.70
C THR A 452 20.42 -4.79 8.94
N PRO A 453 19.99 -5.37 10.08
CA PRO A 453 20.83 -5.43 11.27
C PRO A 453 22.17 -6.11 10.93
N GLN A 454 23.27 -5.49 11.32
CA GLN A 454 24.60 -6.08 11.24
C GLN A 454 24.98 -6.67 12.60
N ASP A 455 25.63 -7.83 12.59
CA ASP A 455 26.31 -8.33 13.78
C ASP A 455 27.49 -7.42 14.11
N ASN A 456 27.41 -6.70 15.24
CA ASN A 456 28.50 -5.89 15.74
C ASN A 456 29.49 -6.78 16.50
N VAL A 457 30.27 -7.54 15.72
CA VAL A 457 31.25 -8.50 16.23
C VAL A 457 32.51 -7.76 16.65
N SER A 458 32.81 -7.78 17.94
CA SER A 458 34.07 -7.29 18.50
C SER A 458 34.80 -8.40 19.25
N TYR A 459 36.12 -8.25 19.39
CA TYR A 459 36.98 -9.24 20.02
C TYR A 459 37.70 -8.63 21.21
N GLN A 460 37.78 -9.38 22.31
CA GLN A 460 38.76 -9.11 23.36
C GLN A 460 39.83 -10.19 23.32
N VAL A 461 41.08 -9.78 23.09
CA VAL A 461 42.23 -10.69 23.12
C VAL A 461 42.49 -11.05 24.57
N LYS A 462 42.19 -12.31 24.92
CA LYS A 462 42.30 -12.82 26.27
C LYS A 462 42.58 -14.31 26.20
N THR A 463 43.82 -14.66 26.49
CA THR A 463 44.23 -16.06 26.53
C THR A 463 43.84 -16.65 27.87
N GLN A 464 42.95 -17.64 27.85
CA GLN A 464 42.46 -18.31 29.06
C GLN A 464 42.09 -19.76 28.78
N THR A 465 42.07 -20.58 29.83
CA THR A 465 41.51 -21.94 29.75
C THR A 465 40.01 -21.87 29.96
N ILE A 466 39.25 -22.47 29.03
CA ILE A 466 37.82 -22.70 29.17
C ILE A 466 37.55 -24.21 29.25
N TYR A 467 36.43 -24.58 29.83
CA TYR A 467 35.98 -25.95 29.96
C TYR A 467 34.59 -26.12 29.36
N VAL A 468 34.35 -27.24 28.69
CA VAL A 468 33.00 -27.57 28.16
C VAL A 468 32.06 -27.89 29.32
N ASP A 469 31.03 -27.06 29.52
CA ASP A 469 30.02 -27.22 30.58
C ASP A 469 28.77 -27.99 30.09
N ASN A 470 28.51 -27.97 28.79
CA ASN A 470 27.42 -28.74 28.21
C ASN A 470 27.68 -30.25 28.35
N LYS A 471 26.81 -30.95 29.09
CA LYS A 471 26.92 -32.40 29.37
C LYS A 471 26.89 -33.26 28.10
N SER A 472 26.26 -32.78 27.03
CA SER A 472 26.20 -33.44 25.73
C SER A 472 27.42 -33.14 24.83
N GLY A 473 28.36 -32.34 25.32
CA GLY A 473 29.48 -31.80 24.55
C GLY A 473 29.13 -30.48 23.83
N ALA A 474 30.15 -29.77 23.36
CA ALA A 474 29.99 -28.47 22.69
C ALA A 474 30.31 -28.55 21.19
N GLN A 475 29.47 -27.93 20.36
CA GLN A 475 29.64 -27.87 18.90
C GLN A 475 30.72 -26.84 18.52
N LEU A 476 31.55 -27.19 17.53
CA LEU A 476 32.48 -26.26 16.89
C LEU A 476 31.83 -25.51 15.74
N TYR A 477 32.16 -24.22 15.61
CA TYR A 477 31.66 -23.32 14.58
C TYR A 477 32.80 -22.69 13.78
N SER A 478 32.54 -22.41 12.50
CA SER A 478 33.51 -21.80 11.58
C SER A 478 33.46 -20.26 11.55
N ASP A 479 32.50 -19.67 12.24
CA ASP A 479 32.24 -18.24 12.27
C ASP A 479 32.19 -17.69 13.71
N PRO A 480 32.58 -16.42 13.90
CA PRO A 480 32.72 -15.83 15.23
C PRO A 480 31.40 -15.66 16.01
N THR A 481 30.24 -15.61 15.34
CA THR A 481 28.92 -15.55 16.00
C THR A 481 28.30 -16.92 16.25
N ALA A 482 29.05 -18.00 15.98
CA ALA A 482 28.65 -19.39 16.22
C ALA A 482 27.31 -19.78 15.55
N THR A 483 27.17 -19.43 14.28
CA THR A 483 25.98 -19.72 13.45
C THR A 483 26.21 -20.82 12.41
N LYS A 484 27.46 -21.11 12.03
CA LYS A 484 27.87 -22.08 11.01
C LYS A 484 28.64 -23.25 11.63
N ALA A 485 27.91 -24.29 12.02
CA ALA A 485 28.48 -25.50 12.60
C ALA A 485 29.48 -26.18 11.64
N ILE A 486 30.62 -26.61 12.16
CA ILE A 486 31.59 -27.44 11.43
C ILE A 486 31.05 -28.87 11.38
N SER A 487 30.63 -29.32 10.20
CA SER A 487 30.14 -30.68 9.98
C SER A 487 31.29 -31.69 9.90
N GLY A 488 31.05 -32.93 10.33
CA GLY A 488 32.01 -34.04 10.21
C GLY A 488 33.10 -34.09 11.30
N ARG A 489 32.97 -33.31 12.38
CA ARG A 489 33.78 -33.45 13.60
C ARG A 489 32.88 -33.77 14.80
N ASP A 490 33.41 -34.56 15.71
CA ASP A 490 32.77 -34.81 17.00
C ASP A 490 32.72 -33.54 17.86
N ASN A 491 31.68 -33.45 18.70
CA ASN A 491 31.56 -32.39 19.69
C ASN A 491 32.72 -32.45 20.70
N LEU A 492 33.11 -31.29 21.20
CA LEU A 492 34.07 -31.20 22.30
C LEU A 492 33.46 -31.87 23.54
N ALA A 493 34.18 -32.83 24.13
CA ALA A 493 33.64 -33.61 25.24
C ALA A 493 33.40 -32.77 26.51
N TYR A 494 32.37 -33.11 27.29
CA TYR A 494 32.10 -32.50 28.59
C TYR A 494 33.33 -32.53 29.51
N ALA A 495 33.56 -31.44 30.25
CA ALA A 495 34.70 -31.20 31.13
C ALA A 495 36.10 -31.23 30.48
N SER A 496 36.18 -31.34 29.14
CA SER A 496 37.45 -31.14 28.42
C SER A 496 37.89 -29.68 28.51
N ALA A 497 39.20 -29.46 28.62
CA ALA A 497 39.81 -28.15 28.75
C ALA A 497 40.38 -27.69 27.40
N TRP A 498 40.13 -26.43 27.05
CA TRP A 498 40.57 -25.82 25.80
C TRP A 498 41.17 -24.45 26.06
N VAL A 499 42.23 -24.11 25.32
CA VAL A 499 42.78 -22.75 25.34
C VAL A 499 41.93 -21.89 24.42
N SER A 500 41.33 -20.84 24.98
CA SER A 500 40.73 -19.76 24.21
C SER A 500 41.74 -18.63 24.03
N TYR A 501 41.75 -18.01 22.85
CA TYR A 501 42.63 -16.89 22.52
C TYR A 501 41.89 -15.54 22.51
N LYS A 502 40.56 -15.56 22.30
CA LYS A 502 39.72 -14.36 22.18
C LYS A 502 38.31 -14.64 22.69
N GLU A 503 37.74 -13.66 23.38
CA GLU A 503 36.31 -13.54 23.65
C GLU A 503 35.63 -12.81 22.48
N VAL A 504 34.49 -13.32 22.00
CA VAL A 504 33.74 -12.72 20.89
C VAL A 504 32.43 -12.13 21.41
N TYR A 505 32.25 -10.84 21.17
CA TYR A 505 31.06 -10.10 21.57
C TYR A 505 30.24 -9.74 20.33
N ASN A 506 28.95 -10.03 20.33
CA ASN A 506 28.01 -9.49 19.35
C ASN A 506 27.08 -8.51 20.06
N ASN A 507 27.04 -7.25 19.59
CA ASN A 507 26.25 -6.18 20.22
C ASN A 507 26.53 -6.04 21.73
N GLY A 508 27.80 -6.18 22.14
CA GLY A 508 28.24 -6.09 23.53
C GLY A 508 27.95 -7.32 24.40
N THR A 509 27.30 -8.36 23.87
CA THR A 509 27.03 -9.62 24.57
C THR A 509 28.07 -10.67 24.19
N LEU A 510 28.67 -11.35 25.16
CA LEU A 510 29.62 -12.45 24.92
C LEU A 510 28.88 -13.64 24.29
N VAL A 511 29.20 -13.97 23.04
CA VAL A 511 28.51 -15.03 22.29
C VAL A 511 29.37 -16.26 22.02
N ALA A 512 30.70 -16.11 21.95
CA ALA A 512 31.59 -17.23 21.65
C ALA A 512 33.02 -17.02 22.19
N TYR A 513 33.79 -18.11 22.21
CA TYR A 513 35.22 -18.15 22.44
C TYR A 513 35.94 -18.68 21.19
N ASN A 514 37.04 -18.03 20.79
CA ASN A 514 37.90 -18.53 19.71
C ASN A 514 38.90 -19.55 20.26
N LEU A 515 38.99 -20.72 19.62
CA LEU A 515 39.87 -21.83 19.98
C LEU A 515 41.12 -21.93 19.08
N GLY A 516 41.29 -20.98 18.16
CA GLY A 516 42.38 -20.92 17.19
C GLY A 516 41.90 -21.02 15.75
N GLY A 517 42.51 -20.25 14.84
CA GLY A 517 42.04 -20.11 13.46
C GLY A 517 40.55 -19.74 13.40
N ASP A 518 39.83 -20.34 12.46
CA ASP A 518 38.38 -20.19 12.30
C ASP A 518 37.60 -21.26 13.08
N GLN A 519 37.96 -21.48 14.36
CA GLN A 519 37.25 -22.41 15.24
C GLN A 519 36.72 -21.68 16.47
N TYR A 520 35.41 -21.76 16.66
CA TYR A 520 34.69 -21.08 17.72
C TYR A 520 33.80 -22.05 18.48
N VAL A 521 33.59 -21.80 19.77
CA VAL A 521 32.63 -22.51 20.61
C VAL A 521 31.72 -21.49 21.28
N LYS A 522 30.43 -21.78 21.39
CA LYS A 522 29.46 -20.89 22.02
C LYS A 522 29.79 -20.62 23.48
N ALA A 523 29.62 -19.38 23.91
CA ALA A 523 29.88 -18.99 25.29
C ALA A 523 28.94 -19.68 26.30
N GLU A 524 27.72 -20.02 25.90
CA GLU A 524 26.74 -20.74 26.73
C GLU A 524 27.10 -22.22 26.99
N ASP A 525 27.94 -22.83 26.15
CA ASP A 525 28.31 -24.24 26.26
C ASP A 525 29.58 -24.47 27.11
N VAL A 526 30.21 -23.40 27.58
CA VAL A 526 31.53 -23.43 28.23
C VAL A 526 31.57 -22.54 29.48
N THR A 527 32.55 -22.78 30.32
CA THR A 527 32.77 -22.04 31.56
C THR A 527 34.27 -21.82 31.80
N THR A 528 34.63 -20.79 32.57
CA THR A 528 36.02 -20.50 32.96
C THR A 528 36.45 -21.26 34.21
N THR A 529 35.51 -21.88 34.92
CA THR A 529 35.78 -22.73 36.07
C THR A 529 35.46 -24.17 35.70
N LYS A 530 36.41 -25.10 35.88
CA LYS A 530 36.19 -26.50 35.54
C LYS A 530 34.85 -27.00 36.12
N PRO A 531 33.90 -27.46 35.28
CA PRO A 531 32.66 -28.01 35.75
C PRO A 531 32.96 -29.11 36.74
N SER A 532 32.35 -29.02 37.92
CA SER A 532 32.43 -30.05 38.94
C SER A 532 31.52 -31.21 38.53
N GLY A 533 31.81 -31.83 37.39
CA GLY A 533 31.16 -33.07 36.99
C GLY A 533 31.73 -34.19 37.83
N ASP A 534 31.12 -34.48 38.99
CA ASP A 534 31.34 -35.66 39.85
C ASP A 534 32.72 -36.30 39.66
N GLN A 535 33.77 -35.53 39.92
CA GLN A 535 35.13 -36.05 39.82
C GLN A 535 35.35 -36.84 41.10
N GLY A 536 35.24 -38.17 40.97
CA GLY A 536 35.85 -39.04 41.94
C GLY A 536 37.32 -38.69 42.18
N GLN A 537 37.89 -39.14 43.29
CA GLN A 537 39.19 -38.67 43.78
C GLN A 537 40.28 -38.73 42.70
N ALA A 538 41.08 -37.67 42.62
CA ALA A 538 42.17 -37.58 41.64
C ALA A 538 43.21 -38.69 41.91
N VAL A 539 43.43 -39.54 40.93
CA VAL A 539 44.41 -40.63 40.96
C VAL A 539 45.14 -40.63 39.62
N SER A 540 46.47 -40.60 39.65
CA SER A 540 47.32 -40.67 38.47
C SER A 540 48.21 -41.91 38.55
N GLY A 541 48.35 -42.62 37.42
CA GLY A 541 49.19 -43.81 37.29
C GLY A 541 48.87 -44.58 35.99
N VAL A 542 49.54 -45.71 35.82
CA VAL A 542 49.28 -46.67 34.74
C VAL A 542 48.56 -47.89 35.30
N PHE A 543 47.36 -48.17 34.80
CA PHE A 543 46.58 -49.35 35.14
C PHE A 543 46.81 -50.46 34.12
N THR A 544 47.25 -51.62 34.60
CA THR A 544 47.47 -52.81 33.76
C THR A 544 46.32 -53.79 33.96
N ILE A 545 45.63 -54.16 32.88
CA ILE A 545 44.47 -55.05 32.92
C ILE A 545 44.88 -56.46 33.38
N SER A 546 44.24 -56.95 34.44
CA SER A 546 44.42 -58.29 34.99
C SER A 546 43.17 -58.67 35.79
N VAL A 547 42.30 -59.48 35.19
CA VAL A 547 41.02 -59.87 35.80
C VAL A 547 41.27 -60.89 36.93
N PRO A 548 40.68 -60.71 38.13
CA PRO A 548 40.82 -61.65 39.24
C PRO A 548 40.51 -63.09 38.84
N ASN A 549 41.39 -64.02 39.22
CA ASN A 549 41.33 -65.45 38.90
C ASN A 549 41.42 -65.82 37.40
N HIS A 550 41.50 -64.83 36.49
CA HIS A 550 41.59 -65.03 35.05
C HIS A 550 42.50 -63.98 34.37
N PRO A 551 43.81 -63.94 34.70
CA PRO A 551 44.70 -62.86 34.28
C PRO A 551 44.94 -62.77 32.77
N THR A 552 44.58 -63.80 32.00
CA THR A 552 44.67 -63.83 30.53
C THR A 552 43.44 -63.29 29.82
N TRP A 553 42.40 -62.87 30.55
CA TRP A 553 41.16 -62.34 29.96
C TRP A 553 41.21 -60.82 29.77
N GLY A 554 40.63 -60.37 28.65
CA GLY A 554 40.25 -58.97 28.47
C GLY A 554 39.00 -58.62 29.28
N THR A 555 38.71 -57.34 29.44
CA THR A 555 37.55 -56.89 30.22
C THR A 555 36.88 -55.66 29.63
N ALA A 556 35.60 -55.48 29.91
CA ALA A 556 34.83 -54.36 29.37
C ALA A 556 35.20 -53.03 30.07
N PHE A 557 35.21 -51.95 29.30
CA PHE A 557 35.14 -50.59 29.82
C PHE A 557 33.77 -49.98 29.54
N TYR A 558 33.37 -49.04 30.38
CA TYR A 558 32.00 -48.54 30.48
C TYR A 558 31.94 -47.02 30.35
N ASN A 559 30.76 -46.47 30.12
CA ASN A 559 30.47 -45.10 30.50
C ASN A 559 30.02 -45.00 31.97
N ASP A 560 29.84 -43.78 32.47
CA ASP A 560 29.38 -43.45 33.83
C ASP A 560 27.99 -43.98 34.16
N SER A 561 27.21 -44.38 33.15
CA SER A 561 25.91 -45.04 33.25
C SER A 561 26.00 -46.57 33.20
N LEU A 562 27.21 -47.15 33.33
CA LEU A 562 27.49 -48.59 33.28
C LEU A 562 27.14 -49.30 31.96
N GLN A 563 27.03 -48.56 30.86
CA GLN A 563 26.90 -49.15 29.53
C GLN A 563 28.27 -49.51 28.98
N ALA A 564 28.47 -50.77 28.58
CA ALA A 564 29.72 -51.23 27.99
C ALA A 564 30.00 -50.51 26.67
N LYS A 565 31.24 -50.01 26.49
CA LYS A 565 31.70 -49.30 25.30
C LYS A 565 32.72 -50.08 24.47
N GLY A 566 33.33 -51.13 25.04
CA GLY A 566 34.24 -52.03 24.34
C GLY A 566 35.00 -52.93 25.30
N ILE A 567 35.95 -53.72 24.77
CA ILE A 567 36.80 -54.66 25.55
C ILE A 567 38.26 -54.21 25.48
N LEU A 568 38.91 -54.17 26.64
CA LEU A 568 40.34 -53.94 26.77
C LEU A 568 41.09 -55.28 26.84
N PRO A 569 42.14 -55.52 26.03
CA PRO A 569 42.90 -56.75 26.07
C PRO A 569 43.61 -57.00 27.40
N ALA A 570 43.83 -58.27 27.75
CA ALA A 570 44.64 -58.68 28.90
C ALA A 570 46.05 -58.06 28.84
N ALA A 571 46.59 -57.66 29.99
CA ALA A 571 47.91 -57.02 30.13
C ALA A 571 48.09 -55.67 29.40
N SER A 572 47.04 -55.12 28.78
CA SER A 572 47.09 -53.76 28.21
C SER A 572 47.23 -52.70 29.32
N LYS A 573 47.89 -51.59 29.00
CA LYS A 573 48.26 -50.53 29.95
C LYS A 573 47.56 -49.23 29.60
N TRP A 574 46.91 -48.62 30.59
CA TRP A 574 46.09 -47.42 30.40
C TRP A 574 46.43 -46.35 31.42
N ARG A 575 46.48 -45.09 30.98
CA ARG A 575 46.65 -43.97 31.90
C ARG A 575 45.34 -43.76 32.67
N VAL A 576 45.46 -43.57 33.98
CA VAL A 576 44.34 -43.25 34.87
C VAL A 576 44.36 -41.77 35.22
N PHE A 577 43.17 -41.15 35.24
CA PHE A 577 43.00 -39.73 35.54
C PHE A 577 42.27 -39.47 36.86
N SER A 578 41.38 -40.37 37.27
CA SER A 578 40.62 -40.31 38.53
C SER A 578 40.04 -41.67 38.90
N ILE A 579 39.52 -41.81 40.13
CA ILE A 579 38.77 -42.98 40.58
C ILE A 579 37.39 -42.56 41.10
N LYS A 580 36.31 -43.22 40.68
CA LYS A 580 34.93 -42.90 41.09
C LYS A 580 34.16 -44.16 41.49
N THR A 581 33.27 -44.06 42.46
CA THR A 581 32.26 -45.10 42.71
C THR A 581 31.07 -44.88 41.78
N LEU A 582 30.75 -45.86 40.93
CA LEU A 582 29.59 -45.78 40.02
C LEU A 582 28.32 -46.35 40.67
N SER A 583 27.19 -46.32 39.96
CA SER A 583 25.86 -46.65 40.49
C SER A 583 25.71 -48.11 40.97
N ASP A 584 26.63 -49.01 40.63
CA ASP A 584 26.71 -50.38 41.15
C ASP A 584 27.44 -50.49 42.50
N GLY A 585 27.87 -49.35 43.06
CA GLY A 585 28.61 -49.28 44.33
C GLY A 585 30.07 -49.70 44.23
N LYS A 586 30.61 -49.91 43.01
CA LYS A 586 31.99 -50.35 42.81
C LYS A 586 32.87 -49.20 42.36
N GLN A 587 34.17 -49.30 42.64
CA GLN A 587 35.14 -48.31 42.22
C GLN A 587 35.61 -48.54 40.78
N TYR A 588 35.75 -47.45 40.03
CA TYR A 588 36.18 -47.43 38.65
C TYR A 588 37.26 -46.38 38.43
N TYR A 589 38.30 -46.73 37.67
CA TYR A 589 39.30 -45.78 37.18
C TYR A 589 38.85 -45.14 35.88
N ASN A 590 39.02 -43.82 35.77
CA ASN A 590 38.80 -43.07 34.54
C ASN A 590 40.01 -43.21 33.62
N LEU A 591 39.78 -43.67 32.39
CA LEU A 591 40.81 -43.83 31.35
C LEU A 591 40.84 -42.68 30.34
N GLY A 592 40.01 -41.65 30.55
CA GLY A 592 39.83 -40.49 29.67
C GLY A 592 38.37 -40.33 29.23
N GLY A 593 37.86 -39.10 29.26
CA GLY A 593 36.45 -38.81 28.90
C GLY A 593 35.45 -39.61 29.74
N ASN A 594 34.42 -40.18 29.10
CA ASN A 594 33.42 -41.03 29.74
C ASN A 594 33.77 -42.53 29.58
N GLN A 595 35.00 -42.91 29.91
CA GLN A 595 35.51 -44.28 29.86
C GLN A 595 36.01 -44.72 31.24
N TRP A 596 35.40 -45.78 31.75
CA TRP A 596 35.56 -46.24 33.13
C TRP A 596 35.85 -47.74 33.17
N ILE A 597 36.85 -48.13 33.95
CA ILE A 597 37.20 -49.55 34.16
C ILE A 597 37.15 -49.92 35.63
N ARG A 598 36.64 -51.11 35.94
CA ARG A 598 36.59 -51.67 37.31
C ARG A 598 37.98 -51.65 37.95
N ALA A 599 38.10 -50.99 39.10
CA ALA A 599 39.39 -50.75 39.75
C ALA A 599 40.07 -52.04 40.25
N ASP A 600 39.30 -53.09 40.49
CA ASP A 600 39.75 -54.42 40.90
C ASP A 600 40.13 -55.33 39.71
N TYR A 601 39.96 -54.89 38.47
CA TYR A 601 40.24 -55.68 37.25
C TYR A 601 41.63 -55.42 36.67
N GLY A 602 42.56 -55.09 37.54
CA GLY A 602 43.93 -54.81 37.17
C GLY A 602 44.74 -54.24 38.33
N ARG A 603 45.95 -53.82 38.00
CA ARG A 603 46.90 -53.27 38.96
C ARG A 603 47.28 -51.86 38.55
N LEU A 604 47.12 -50.91 39.48
CA LEU A 604 47.61 -49.55 39.32
C LEU A 604 49.07 -49.44 39.78
N THR A 605 49.93 -48.90 38.93
CA THR A 605 51.29 -48.49 39.26
C THR A 605 51.38 -46.97 39.15
N LYS A 606 51.88 -46.30 40.20
CA LYS A 606 52.07 -44.84 40.20
C LYS A 606 53.28 -44.44 39.38
#